data_AF-A0AAU9EGW0-F1
#
_entry.id   AF-A0AAU9EGW0-F1
#
_cell.length_a   1.000
_cell.length_b   1.000
_cell.length_c   1.000
_cell.angle_alpha   90.00
_cell.angle_beta   90.00
_cell.angle_gamma   90.00
#
_symmetry.space_group_name_H-M   'P 1'
#
loop_
_entity.id
_entity.type
_entity.pdbx_description
1 polymer ?
#
loop_
_entity_poly.entity_id
_entity_poly.type
_entity_poly.pdbx_seq_one_letter_code
_entity_poly.pdbx_strand_id
1 'polypeptide(L)'
;MIRRLAILLLALLGATAALAAGPLELSVQAPSPELADHVRAIAAEAAPKLEAWTGASPGKVLIQVMPTREWFEKRMNQLGGPRWAAGLALPERGLIVLRSPRQLGDPEQFRHLTIHELLHLYLAAGLKGRRAPLWLEEGLAMRLSGEGGWGRSATMAGGVLGAGLIPFGELAERFPDQAQQAALAYAQSYYLVTWLQNEYGPQALAKIIKGLSQGRPLTAALRQTTGLSLAALEERFSDDMHSRFSWIAVLGTGGVLWGLVALGAGVGLVARRRRQKMAVARMDDAGGVQTQMRPRPRSGRGRRIVLREAGMDTPRPRESSRSREET
;
A
#
# COMPACT_ATOMS: atom_id res chain seq x y z
N MET A 1 -9.32 54.80 -57.72
CA MET A 1 -8.34 55.32 -56.73
C MET A 1 -8.80 54.92 -55.33
N ILE A 2 -7.92 54.26 -54.57
CA ILE A 2 -7.91 54.13 -53.09
C ILE A 2 -9.05 53.25 -52.50
N ARG A 3 -8.85 51.95 -52.22
CA ARG A 3 -8.08 51.28 -51.13
C ARG A 3 -8.72 51.37 -49.72
N ARG A 4 -9.21 50.19 -49.28
CA ARG A 4 -8.95 49.50 -47.99
C ARG A 4 -9.48 50.10 -46.67
N LEU A 5 -9.80 49.17 -45.75
CA LEU A 5 -10.30 49.28 -44.36
C LEU A 5 -11.81 49.54 -44.25
N ALA A 6 -12.62 48.73 -43.56
CA ALA A 6 -12.36 48.00 -42.34
C ALA A 6 -13.11 46.65 -42.31
N ILE A 7 -12.37 45.57 -42.53
CA ILE A 7 -12.62 44.29 -41.86
C ILE A 7 -11.81 44.39 -40.58
N LEU A 8 -12.45 44.56 -39.41
CA LEU A 8 -11.90 44.12 -38.13
C LEU A 8 -12.91 44.36 -36.99
N LEU A 9 -13.16 43.27 -36.26
CA LEU A 9 -13.67 43.18 -34.89
C LEU A 9 -15.19 43.32 -34.65
N LEU A 10 -15.96 42.43 -35.28
CA LEU A 10 -17.04 41.73 -34.58
C LEU A 10 -16.45 40.50 -33.88
N ALA A 11 -15.80 40.71 -32.73
CA ALA A 11 -15.47 39.63 -31.79
C ALA A 11 -16.32 39.84 -30.54
N LEU A 12 -17.62 39.57 -30.69
CA LEU A 12 -18.56 39.48 -29.59
C LEU A 12 -18.77 38.00 -29.25
N LEU A 13 -18.89 37.75 -27.95
CA LEU A 13 -19.30 36.51 -27.28
C LEU A 13 -18.24 35.41 -27.11
N GLY A 14 -17.75 35.31 -25.87
CA GLY A 14 -17.00 34.14 -25.43
C GLY A 14 -16.28 34.25 -24.09
N ALA A 15 -16.37 35.37 -23.35
CA ALA A 15 -15.90 35.38 -21.98
C ALA A 15 -17.05 34.90 -21.07
N THR A 16 -17.15 33.58 -20.89
CA THR A 16 -17.77 33.06 -19.66
C THR A 16 -16.93 33.60 -18.51
N ALA A 17 -17.41 34.67 -17.87
CA ALA A 17 -16.95 35.03 -16.55
C ALA A 17 -17.27 33.83 -15.64
N ALA A 18 -16.30 32.95 -15.46
CA ALA A 18 -16.26 32.18 -14.23
C ALA A 18 -16.25 33.24 -13.14
N LEU A 19 -17.36 33.40 -12.40
CA LEU A 19 -17.30 34.08 -11.12
C LEU A 19 -16.16 33.37 -10.38
N ALA A 20 -15.02 34.05 -10.25
CA ALA A 20 -14.04 33.65 -9.28
C ALA A 20 -14.82 33.62 -7.97
N ALA A 21 -14.95 32.42 -7.39
CA ALA A 21 -15.54 32.27 -6.08
C ALA A 21 -14.80 33.28 -5.18
N GLY A 22 -15.56 34.13 -4.47
CA GLY A 22 -14.97 35.05 -3.50
C GLY A 22 -14.09 34.29 -2.50
N PRO A 23 -13.23 35.00 -1.73
CA PRO A 23 -12.43 34.35 -0.71
C PRO A 23 -13.33 33.54 0.24
N LEU A 24 -12.86 32.34 0.61
CA LEU A 24 -13.54 31.44 1.54
C LEU A 24 -14.03 32.20 2.79
N GLU A 25 -15.34 32.29 3.00
CA GLU A 25 -15.92 32.85 4.21
C GLU A 25 -15.96 31.75 5.28
N LEU A 26 -14.90 31.70 6.11
CA LEU A 26 -14.71 30.67 7.13
C LEU A 26 -15.14 31.15 8.52
N SER A 27 -16.12 30.47 9.10
CA SER A 27 -16.48 30.58 10.52
C SER A 27 -16.04 29.33 11.27
N VAL A 28 -15.47 29.50 12.46
CA VAL A 28 -15.04 28.37 13.31
C VAL A 28 -15.63 28.52 14.70
N GLN A 29 -16.34 27.48 15.13
CA GLN A 29 -16.83 27.31 16.49
C GLN A 29 -16.02 26.20 17.16
N ALA A 30 -15.21 26.54 18.16
CA ALA A 30 -14.38 25.59 18.88
C ALA A 30 -14.42 25.84 20.40
N PRO A 31 -14.05 24.86 21.23
CA PRO A 31 -14.04 24.97 22.69
C PRO A 31 -13.14 26.09 23.24
N SER A 32 -12.13 26.54 22.50
CA SER A 32 -11.28 27.65 22.88
C SER A 32 -10.88 28.51 21.65
N PRO A 33 -10.51 29.79 21.85
CA PRO A 33 -10.03 30.65 20.78
C PRO A 33 -8.79 30.08 20.07
N GLU A 34 -7.85 29.49 20.80
CA GLU A 34 -6.60 28.94 20.26
C GLU A 34 -6.88 27.77 19.31
N LEU A 35 -7.83 26.91 19.67
CA LEU A 35 -8.24 25.82 18.78
C LEU A 35 -8.99 26.35 17.55
N ALA A 36 -9.78 27.41 17.69
CA ALA A 36 -10.41 28.05 16.54
C ALA A 36 -9.39 28.66 15.58
N ASP A 37 -8.34 29.30 16.10
CA ASP A 37 -7.23 29.84 15.31
C ASP A 37 -6.41 28.74 14.65
N HIS A 38 -6.16 27.64 15.35
CA HIS A 38 -5.47 26.49 14.79
C HIS A 38 -6.23 25.87 13.61
N VAL A 39 -7.56 25.71 13.72
CA VAL A 39 -8.41 25.25 12.61
C VAL A 39 -8.39 26.22 11.43
N ARG A 40 -8.45 27.54 11.70
CA ARG A 40 -8.31 28.57 10.65
C ARG A 40 -6.97 28.46 9.93
N ALA A 41 -5.88 28.24 10.66
CA ALA A 41 -4.56 28.06 10.09
C ALA A 41 -4.48 26.83 9.18
N ILE A 42 -5.00 25.68 9.61
CA ILE A 42 -5.06 24.45 8.79
C ILE A 42 -5.85 24.71 7.50
N ALA A 43 -7.03 25.34 7.62
CA ALA A 43 -7.88 25.64 6.46
C ALA A 43 -7.18 26.59 5.48
N ALA A 44 -6.55 27.65 5.98
CA ALA A 44 -5.82 28.63 5.15
C ALA A 44 -4.62 28.00 4.43
N GLU A 45 -3.89 27.09 5.10
CA GLU A 45 -2.76 26.38 4.49
C GLU A 45 -3.21 25.39 3.41
N ALA A 46 -4.32 24.67 3.64
CA ALA A 46 -4.82 23.67 2.72
C ALA A 46 -5.54 24.29 1.50
N ALA A 47 -6.21 25.42 1.67
CA ALA A 47 -7.09 26.04 0.67
C ALA A 47 -6.48 26.16 -0.74
N PRO A 48 -5.25 26.70 -0.94
CA PRO A 48 -4.68 26.84 -2.28
C PRO A 48 -4.50 25.49 -3.00
N LYS A 49 -4.11 24.46 -2.26
CA LYS A 49 -3.93 23.11 -2.80
C LYS A 49 -5.27 22.47 -3.14
N LEU A 50 -6.27 22.62 -2.27
CA LEU A 50 -7.62 22.08 -2.50
C LEU A 50 -8.30 22.78 -3.70
N GLU A 51 -8.18 24.10 -3.80
CA GLU A 51 -8.70 24.88 -4.91
C GLU A 51 -8.04 24.50 -6.24
N ALA A 52 -6.71 24.35 -6.27
CA ALA A 52 -5.99 23.91 -7.46
C ALA A 52 -6.43 22.51 -7.92
N TRP A 53 -6.72 21.61 -6.98
CA TRP A 53 -7.14 20.23 -7.28
C TRP A 53 -8.58 20.12 -7.76
N THR A 54 -9.49 20.92 -7.18
CA THR A 54 -10.93 20.84 -7.44
C THR A 54 -11.40 21.84 -8.49
N GLY A 55 -10.61 22.88 -8.75
CA GLY A 55 -10.91 23.96 -9.69
C GLY A 55 -11.98 24.94 -9.19
N ALA A 56 -12.30 24.90 -7.89
CA ALA A 56 -13.29 25.77 -7.26
C ALA A 56 -12.99 25.95 -5.77
N SER A 57 -13.57 26.99 -5.16
CA SER A 57 -13.57 27.22 -3.72
C SER A 57 -15.02 27.21 -3.21
N PRO A 58 -15.30 26.64 -2.03
CA PRO A 58 -16.61 26.76 -1.41
C PRO A 58 -16.84 28.21 -0.93
N GLY A 59 -18.08 28.68 -1.02
CA GLY A 59 -18.42 30.06 -0.66
C GLY A 59 -18.33 30.32 0.85
N LYS A 60 -19.26 29.73 1.62
CA LYS A 60 -19.31 29.86 3.08
C LYS A 60 -19.09 28.50 3.74
N VAL A 61 -18.23 28.47 4.76
CA VAL A 61 -17.94 27.26 5.53
C VAL A 61 -17.99 27.55 7.02
N LEU A 62 -18.78 26.77 7.75
CA LEU A 62 -18.80 26.70 9.20
C LEU A 62 -18.13 25.40 9.65
N ILE A 63 -17.04 25.51 10.42
CA ILE A 63 -16.41 24.36 11.08
C ILE A 63 -16.78 24.38 12.56
N GLN A 64 -17.40 23.29 13.04
CA GLN A 64 -17.73 23.10 14.45
C GLN A 64 -16.86 22.00 15.04
N VAL A 65 -16.01 22.35 16.01
CA VAL A 65 -15.21 21.37 16.77
C VAL A 65 -15.96 21.03 18.06
N MET A 66 -16.35 19.77 18.19
CA MET A 66 -17.12 19.29 19.33
C MET A 66 -16.22 19.05 20.54
N PRO A 67 -16.54 19.60 21.73
CA PRO A 67 -15.65 19.55 22.89
C PRO A 67 -15.40 18.14 23.38
N THR A 68 -16.45 17.32 23.42
CA THR A 68 -16.41 15.95 23.94
C THR A 68 -17.06 14.97 22.96
N ARG A 69 -16.80 13.68 23.19
CA ARG A 69 -17.36 12.58 22.41
C ARG A 69 -18.88 12.56 22.44
N GLU A 70 -19.48 12.80 23.60
CA GLU A 70 -20.94 12.84 23.76
C GLU A 70 -21.58 13.96 22.93
N TRP A 71 -21.00 15.16 22.94
CA TRP A 71 -21.49 16.27 22.13
C TRP A 71 -21.35 15.97 20.63
N PHE A 72 -20.24 15.32 20.23
CA PHE A 72 -20.04 14.88 18.86
C PHE A 72 -21.07 13.83 18.43
N GLU A 73 -21.27 12.77 19.22
CA GLU A 73 -22.24 11.71 18.91
C GLU A 73 -23.67 12.27 18.85
N LYS A 74 -24.04 13.15 19.77
CA LYS A 74 -25.34 13.84 19.74
C LYS A 74 -25.50 14.66 18.46
N ARG A 75 -24.47 15.39 18.05
CA ARG A 75 -24.48 16.20 16.81
C ARG A 75 -24.57 15.31 15.57
N MET A 76 -23.84 14.21 15.52
CA MET A 76 -23.90 13.23 14.43
C MET A 76 -25.29 12.61 14.30
N ASN A 77 -25.91 12.23 15.42
CA ASN A 77 -27.27 11.68 15.42
C ASN A 77 -28.30 12.69 14.89
N GLN A 78 -28.18 13.98 15.22
CA GLN A 78 -29.05 15.03 14.70
C GLN A 78 -28.87 15.27 13.19
N LEU A 79 -27.67 15.02 12.67
CA LEU A 79 -27.31 15.26 11.27
C LEU A 79 -27.44 14.00 10.39
N GLY A 80 -27.69 12.82 10.99
CA GLY A 80 -27.74 11.54 10.29
C GLY A 80 -26.37 10.99 9.89
N GLY A 81 -25.30 11.37 10.59
CA GLY A 81 -23.94 10.90 10.30
C GLY A 81 -23.65 9.50 10.87
N PRO A 82 -22.71 8.75 10.29
CA PRO A 82 -22.36 7.41 10.76
C PRO A 82 -21.67 7.44 12.14
N ARG A 83 -22.01 6.47 13.00
CA ARG A 83 -21.53 6.43 14.40
C ARG A 83 -20.01 6.27 14.53
N TRP A 84 -19.37 5.65 13.54
CA TRP A 84 -17.92 5.40 13.55
C TRP A 84 -17.09 6.59 13.07
N ALA A 85 -17.70 7.61 12.46
CA ALA A 85 -16.94 8.71 11.88
C ALA A 85 -16.30 9.62 12.93
N ALA A 86 -15.15 10.18 12.57
CA ALA A 86 -14.40 11.16 13.35
C ALA A 86 -14.72 12.61 12.96
N GLY A 87 -15.24 12.81 11.75
CA GLY A 87 -15.73 14.07 11.21
C GLY A 87 -16.96 13.86 10.33
N LEU A 88 -17.58 14.96 9.92
CA LEU A 88 -18.68 14.96 8.97
C LEU A 88 -18.69 16.27 8.19
N ALA A 89 -18.55 16.17 6.88
CA ALA A 89 -18.82 17.23 5.93
C ALA A 89 -20.26 17.16 5.40
N LEU A 90 -20.94 18.30 5.36
CA LEU A 90 -22.23 18.49 4.70
C LEU A 90 -22.11 19.67 3.72
N PRO A 91 -21.65 19.41 2.48
CA PRO A 91 -21.35 20.48 1.53
C PRO A 91 -22.54 21.38 1.19
N GLU A 92 -23.73 20.81 1.05
CA GLU A 92 -24.98 21.56 0.79
C GLU A 92 -25.33 22.57 1.90
N ARG A 93 -24.77 22.37 3.11
CA ARG A 93 -24.97 23.27 4.25
C ARG A 93 -23.74 24.14 4.55
N GLY A 94 -22.64 23.95 3.80
CA GLY A 94 -21.35 24.55 4.12
C GLY A 94 -20.90 24.21 5.54
N LEU A 95 -21.18 23.01 6.04
CA LEU A 95 -20.94 22.64 7.44
C LEU A 95 -19.93 21.50 7.55
N ILE A 96 -18.97 21.64 8.46
CA ILE A 96 -18.06 20.58 8.90
C ILE A 96 -18.23 20.41 10.41
N VAL A 97 -18.33 19.18 10.88
CA VAL A 97 -18.32 18.83 12.30
C VAL A 97 -17.12 17.93 12.58
N LEU A 98 -16.29 18.29 13.57
CA LEU A 98 -15.06 17.57 13.92
C LEU A 98 -15.09 17.14 15.39
N ARG A 99 -14.50 15.99 15.71
CA ARG A 99 -14.05 15.70 17.08
C ARG A 99 -12.90 16.62 17.46
N SER A 100 -12.78 16.97 18.75
CA SER A 100 -11.64 17.75 19.23
C SER A 100 -10.33 16.96 19.18
N PRO A 101 -9.15 17.62 19.05
CA PRO A 101 -7.85 16.94 18.97
C PRO A 101 -7.60 15.96 20.14
N ARG A 102 -8.08 16.31 21.34
CA ARG A 102 -7.99 15.46 22.54
C ARG A 102 -8.67 14.10 22.40
N GLN A 103 -9.63 13.96 21.48
CA GLN A 103 -10.35 12.71 21.22
C GLN A 103 -9.68 11.85 20.15
N LEU A 104 -8.76 12.41 19.37
CA LEU A 104 -8.05 11.73 18.28
C LEU A 104 -6.68 11.21 18.73
N GLY A 105 -6.15 11.72 19.84
CA GLY A 105 -4.90 11.25 20.46
C GLY A 105 -3.62 11.82 19.84
N ASP A 106 -3.69 12.40 18.64
CA ASP A 106 -2.55 12.96 17.91
C ASP A 106 -2.96 14.27 17.16
N PRO A 107 -2.24 15.38 17.34
CA PRO A 107 -2.46 16.62 16.58
C PRO A 107 -2.40 16.45 15.06
N GLU A 108 -1.52 15.58 14.53
CA GLU A 108 -1.43 15.37 13.08
C GLU A 108 -2.69 14.69 12.53
N GLN A 109 -3.30 13.77 13.28
CA GLN A 109 -4.57 13.16 12.91
C GLN A 109 -5.70 14.19 12.84
N PHE A 110 -5.71 15.17 13.74
CA PHE A 110 -6.68 16.26 13.69
C PHE A 110 -6.49 17.14 12.45
N ARG A 111 -5.23 17.44 12.10
CA ARG A 111 -4.90 18.19 10.88
C ARG A 111 -5.38 17.44 9.64
N HIS A 112 -5.03 16.16 9.52
CA HIS A 112 -5.46 15.31 8.41
C HIS A 112 -6.99 15.26 8.29
N LEU A 113 -7.70 14.99 9.40
CA LEU A 113 -9.16 14.96 9.41
C LEU A 113 -9.76 16.30 8.96
N THR A 114 -9.22 17.43 9.43
CA THR A 114 -9.71 18.76 9.03
C THR A 114 -9.57 18.97 7.52
N ILE A 115 -8.44 18.56 6.93
CA ILE A 115 -8.21 18.66 5.48
C ILE A 115 -9.12 17.69 4.71
N HIS A 116 -9.35 16.49 5.24
CA HIS A 116 -10.26 15.49 4.66
C HIS A 116 -11.67 16.05 4.54
N GLU A 117 -12.23 16.57 5.63
CA GLU A 117 -13.58 17.13 5.62
C GLU A 117 -13.67 18.41 4.79
N LEU A 118 -12.61 19.24 4.78
CA LEU A 118 -12.55 20.41 3.90
C LEU A 118 -12.59 20.00 2.42
N LEU A 119 -11.88 18.94 2.03
CA LEU A 119 -11.87 18.49 0.64
C LEU A 119 -13.30 18.24 0.14
N HIS A 120 -14.16 17.61 0.95
CA HIS A 120 -15.54 17.33 0.54
C HIS A 120 -16.30 18.60 0.11
N LEU A 121 -16.08 19.73 0.79
CA LEU A 121 -16.71 21.01 0.42
C LEU A 121 -16.11 21.61 -0.86
N TYR A 122 -14.78 21.54 -1.01
CA TYR A 122 -14.10 21.98 -2.23
C TYR A 122 -14.50 21.13 -3.44
N LEU A 123 -14.59 19.81 -3.26
CA LEU A 123 -14.97 18.87 -4.30
C LEU A 123 -16.41 19.10 -4.74
N ALA A 124 -17.34 19.28 -3.81
CA ALA A 124 -18.73 19.61 -4.12
C ALA A 124 -18.84 20.93 -4.91
N ALA A 125 -18.06 21.96 -4.54
CA ALA A 125 -18.00 23.22 -5.29
C ALA A 125 -17.48 22.98 -6.73
N GLY A 126 -16.44 22.18 -6.89
CA GLY A 126 -15.87 21.81 -8.20
C GLY A 126 -16.81 20.99 -9.08
N LEU A 127 -17.66 20.15 -8.46
CA LEU A 127 -18.65 19.32 -9.16
C LEU A 127 -19.91 20.09 -9.57
N LYS A 128 -20.11 21.32 -9.08
CA LYS A 128 -21.23 22.21 -9.46
C LYS A 128 -22.60 21.56 -9.27
N GLY A 129 -22.84 21.02 -8.07
CA GLY A 129 -24.10 20.36 -7.70
C GLY A 129 -24.28 18.95 -8.27
N ARG A 130 -23.23 18.38 -8.86
CA ARG A 130 -23.19 16.97 -9.30
C ARG A 130 -22.51 16.12 -8.24
N ARG A 131 -22.73 14.81 -8.29
CA ARG A 131 -22.13 13.84 -7.38
C ARG A 131 -20.99 13.10 -8.06
N ALA A 132 -19.94 12.83 -7.30
CA ALA A 132 -18.94 11.84 -7.66
C ALA A 132 -19.31 10.50 -7.00
N PRO A 133 -18.77 9.38 -7.49
CA PRO A 133 -18.90 8.11 -6.76
C PRO A 133 -18.19 8.23 -5.42
N LEU A 134 -18.76 7.65 -4.36
CA LEU A 134 -18.28 7.81 -2.98
C LEU A 134 -16.82 7.34 -2.81
N TRP A 135 -16.41 6.26 -3.49
CA TRP A 135 -15.00 5.82 -3.50
C TRP A 135 -14.02 6.87 -4.03
N LEU A 136 -14.45 7.72 -4.98
CA LEU A 136 -13.60 8.77 -5.53
C LEU A 136 -13.49 9.92 -4.54
N GLU A 137 -14.61 10.33 -3.94
CA GLU A 137 -14.66 11.39 -2.93
C GLU A 137 -13.76 11.03 -1.74
N GLU A 138 -13.97 9.85 -1.15
CA GLU A 138 -13.21 9.41 0.01
C GLU A 138 -11.74 9.12 -0.32
N GLY A 139 -11.48 8.48 -1.46
CA GLY A 139 -10.12 8.19 -1.91
C GLY A 139 -9.28 9.45 -2.13
N LEU A 140 -9.88 10.49 -2.71
CA LEU A 140 -9.25 11.80 -2.86
C LEU A 140 -9.04 12.47 -1.50
N ALA A 141 -10.04 12.41 -0.61
CA ALA A 141 -9.98 12.99 0.73
C ALA A 141 -8.80 12.41 1.51
N MET A 142 -8.70 11.08 1.58
CA MET A 142 -7.57 10.42 2.24
C MET A 142 -6.22 10.73 1.58
N ARG A 143 -6.18 10.81 0.25
CA ARG A 143 -4.92 11.05 -0.47
C ARG A 143 -4.41 12.47 -0.26
N LEU A 144 -5.29 13.46 -0.31
CA LEU A 144 -4.91 14.87 -0.19
C LEU A 144 -4.73 15.31 1.26
N SER A 145 -5.43 14.66 2.20
CA SER A 145 -5.25 14.86 3.64
C SER A 145 -3.97 14.23 4.18
N GLY A 146 -3.48 13.14 3.57
CA GLY A 146 -2.29 12.42 4.04
C GLY A 146 -2.60 11.16 4.85
N GLU A 147 -3.87 10.74 4.92
CA GLU A 147 -4.32 9.56 5.70
C GLU A 147 -4.01 8.20 5.06
N GLY A 148 -3.36 8.20 3.91
CA GLY A 148 -3.04 7.02 3.11
C GLY A 148 -1.85 6.17 3.58
N GLY A 149 -1.24 6.49 4.72
CA GLY A 149 0.02 5.86 5.16
C GLY A 149 -0.06 4.34 5.42
N TRP A 150 1.05 3.78 5.91
CA TRP A 150 1.26 2.35 6.17
C TRP A 150 0.13 1.67 6.98
N GLY A 151 -0.60 2.41 7.82
CA GLY A 151 -1.67 1.89 8.66
C GLY A 151 -2.81 1.19 7.90
N ARG A 152 -3.03 1.51 6.61
CA ARG A 152 -4.10 0.88 5.80
C ARG A 152 -3.62 -0.30 4.95
N SER A 153 -2.31 -0.52 4.85
CA SER A 153 -1.73 -1.62 4.06
C SER A 153 -2.20 -2.99 4.56
N ALA A 154 -2.31 -3.19 5.87
CA ALA A 154 -2.82 -4.43 6.46
C ALA A 154 -4.30 -4.67 6.15
N THR A 155 -5.12 -3.61 6.15
CA THR A 155 -6.55 -3.70 5.79
C THR A 155 -6.71 -4.07 4.31
N MET A 156 -5.96 -3.39 3.43
CA MET A 156 -5.96 -3.70 2.01
C MET A 156 -5.45 -5.12 1.74
N ALA A 157 -4.35 -5.54 2.38
CA ALA A 157 -3.81 -6.90 2.28
C ALA A 157 -4.82 -7.96 2.73
N GLY A 158 -5.55 -7.71 3.83
CA GLY A 158 -6.60 -8.61 4.31
C GLY A 158 -7.78 -8.74 3.34
N GLY A 159 -8.12 -7.65 2.63
CA GLY A 159 -9.11 -7.68 1.55
C GLY A 159 -8.62 -8.47 0.33
N VAL A 160 -7.41 -8.16 -0.15
CA VAL A 160 -6.81 -8.79 -1.35
C VAL A 160 -6.54 -10.28 -1.15
N LEU A 161 -5.96 -10.68 0.00
CA LEU A 161 -5.52 -12.05 0.24
C LEU A 161 -6.54 -12.91 1.00
N GLY A 162 -7.67 -12.33 1.40
CA GLY A 162 -8.60 -12.97 2.33
C GLY A 162 -10.06 -12.69 1.99
N ALA A 163 -10.63 -11.64 2.59
CA ALA A 163 -12.07 -11.40 2.62
C ALA A 163 -12.68 -11.02 1.25
N GLY A 164 -11.85 -10.67 0.26
CA GLY A 164 -12.27 -10.15 -1.04
C GLY A 164 -12.32 -8.63 -1.06
N LEU A 165 -12.18 -8.07 -2.25
CA LEU A 165 -12.37 -6.64 -2.52
C LEU A 165 -13.86 -6.36 -2.77
N ILE A 166 -14.33 -5.20 -2.31
CA ILE A 166 -15.70 -4.72 -2.55
C ILE A 166 -15.78 -4.15 -3.98
N PRO A 167 -16.79 -4.52 -4.80
CA PRO A 167 -16.96 -3.95 -6.14
C PRO A 167 -17.09 -2.42 -6.11
N PHE A 168 -16.39 -1.71 -7.00
CA PHE A 168 -16.44 -0.25 -7.05
C PHE A 168 -17.78 0.29 -7.53
N GLY A 169 -18.59 -0.54 -8.21
CA GLY A 169 -20.00 -0.22 -8.49
C GLY A 169 -20.82 -0.06 -7.20
N GLU A 170 -20.55 -0.87 -6.17
CA GLU A 170 -21.20 -0.73 -4.86
C GLU A 170 -20.62 0.46 -4.09
N LEU A 171 -19.29 0.57 -4.04
CA LEU A 171 -18.61 1.69 -3.38
C LEU A 171 -18.85 3.05 -4.06
N ALA A 172 -19.47 3.07 -5.24
CA ALA A 172 -19.91 4.31 -5.88
C ALA A 172 -21.11 4.93 -5.16
N GLU A 173 -21.99 4.09 -4.59
CA GLU A 173 -23.27 4.51 -4.02
C GLU A 173 -23.25 4.52 -2.49
N ARG A 174 -22.59 3.54 -1.86
CA ARG A 174 -22.59 3.39 -0.39
C ARG A 174 -21.35 2.70 0.12
N PHE A 175 -20.97 3.05 1.36
CA PHE A 175 -20.00 2.29 2.13
C PHE A 175 -20.71 1.34 3.11
N PRO A 176 -20.09 0.21 3.47
CA PRO A 176 -20.65 -0.71 4.45
C PRO A 176 -20.82 -0.08 5.85
N ASP A 177 -21.86 -0.47 6.58
CA ASP A 177 -22.09 0.01 7.95
C ASP A 177 -21.17 -0.66 8.98
N GLN A 178 -20.70 -1.87 8.69
CA GLN A 178 -19.80 -2.62 9.56
C GLN A 178 -18.39 -2.00 9.51
N ALA A 179 -17.85 -1.64 10.68
CA ALA A 179 -16.59 -0.90 10.80
C ALA A 179 -15.41 -1.53 10.03
N GLN A 180 -15.26 -2.85 10.05
CA GLN A 180 -14.18 -3.54 9.34
C GLN A 180 -14.33 -3.43 7.82
N GLN A 181 -15.53 -3.59 7.30
CA GLN A 181 -15.80 -3.46 5.87
C GLN A 181 -15.75 -1.99 5.42
N ALA A 182 -16.19 -1.05 6.26
CA ALA A 182 -16.00 0.38 6.03
C ALA A 182 -14.51 0.72 5.92
N ALA A 183 -13.68 0.23 6.85
CA ALA A 183 -12.23 0.43 6.80
C ALA A 183 -11.61 -0.12 5.51
N LEU A 184 -12.11 -1.26 5.01
CA LEU A 184 -11.71 -1.80 3.72
C LEU A 184 -12.17 -0.92 2.54
N ALA A 185 -13.41 -0.43 2.55
CA ALA A 185 -13.91 0.50 1.55
C ALA A 185 -13.05 1.77 1.45
N TYR A 186 -12.68 2.35 2.60
CA TYR A 186 -11.72 3.45 2.68
C TYR A 186 -10.35 3.04 2.10
N ALA A 187 -9.78 1.93 2.54
CA ALA A 187 -8.50 1.46 2.00
C ALA A 187 -8.53 1.29 0.47
N GLN A 188 -9.52 0.57 -0.06
CA GLN A 188 -9.71 0.36 -1.50
C GLN A 188 -9.82 1.68 -2.27
N SER A 189 -10.58 2.64 -1.75
CA SER A 189 -10.77 3.96 -2.34
C SER A 189 -9.45 4.72 -2.44
N TYR A 190 -8.66 4.73 -1.37
CA TYR A 190 -7.34 5.36 -1.37
C TYR A 190 -6.39 4.71 -2.38
N TYR A 191 -6.34 3.37 -2.38
CA TYR A 191 -5.46 2.62 -3.27
C TYR A 191 -5.87 2.81 -4.73
N LEU A 192 -7.17 2.82 -5.05
CA LEU A 192 -7.64 3.03 -6.42
C LEU A 192 -7.29 4.43 -6.91
N VAL A 193 -7.57 5.47 -6.13
CA VAL A 193 -7.26 6.87 -6.51
C VAL A 193 -5.75 7.06 -6.70
N THR A 194 -4.95 6.48 -5.81
CA THR A 194 -3.48 6.51 -5.91
C THR A 194 -3.00 5.75 -7.14
N TRP A 195 -3.55 4.57 -7.39
CA TRP A 195 -3.22 3.75 -8.56
C TRP A 195 -3.58 4.46 -9.86
N LEU A 196 -4.76 5.08 -9.95
CA LEU A 196 -5.18 5.86 -11.12
C LEU A 196 -4.21 6.99 -11.44
N GLN A 197 -3.76 7.73 -10.42
CA GLN A 197 -2.82 8.81 -10.63
C GLN A 197 -1.43 8.30 -11.06
N ASN A 198 -0.98 7.18 -10.50
CA ASN A 198 0.33 6.60 -10.83
C ASN A 198 0.36 6.00 -12.25
N GLU A 199 -0.71 5.32 -12.66
CA GLU A 199 -0.79 4.64 -13.95
C GLU A 199 -1.10 5.60 -15.11
N TYR A 200 -2.02 6.55 -14.89
CA TYR A 200 -2.53 7.43 -15.95
C TYR A 200 -2.02 8.87 -15.84
N GLY A 201 -1.10 9.11 -14.91
CA GLY A 201 -0.39 10.37 -14.73
C GLY A 201 -1.07 11.38 -13.80
N PRO A 202 -0.36 12.47 -13.47
CA PRO A 202 -0.74 13.38 -12.39
C PRO A 202 -2.07 14.10 -12.61
N GLN A 203 -2.53 14.22 -13.87
CA GLN A 203 -3.78 14.89 -14.23
C GLN A 203 -4.98 13.94 -14.35
N ALA A 204 -4.81 12.62 -14.19
CA ALA A 204 -5.88 11.66 -14.43
C ALA A 204 -7.13 11.96 -13.59
N LEU A 205 -6.96 12.13 -12.29
CA LEU A 205 -8.03 12.42 -11.35
C LEU A 205 -8.73 13.76 -11.67
N ALA A 206 -7.96 14.81 -11.98
CA ALA A 206 -8.53 16.11 -12.38
C ALA A 206 -9.36 16.02 -13.67
N LYS A 207 -8.95 15.19 -14.64
CA LYS A 207 -9.72 14.94 -15.87
C LYS A 207 -11.03 14.19 -15.58
N ILE A 208 -11.01 13.22 -14.67
CA ILE A 208 -12.22 12.49 -14.24
C ILE A 208 -13.20 13.46 -13.57
N ILE A 209 -12.75 14.23 -12.57
CA ILE A 209 -13.57 15.22 -11.85
C ILE A 209 -14.15 16.25 -12.83
N LYS A 210 -13.35 16.74 -13.78
CA LYS A 210 -13.82 17.67 -14.83
C LYS A 210 -14.89 17.05 -15.73
N GLY A 211 -14.78 15.76 -16.06
CA GLY A 211 -15.81 15.04 -16.81
C GLY A 211 -17.12 14.95 -16.01
N LEU A 212 -17.02 14.61 -14.72
CA LEU A 212 -18.17 14.53 -13.81
C LEU A 212 -18.83 15.90 -13.63
N SER A 213 -18.07 16.97 -13.43
CA SER A 213 -18.62 18.34 -13.29
C SER A 213 -19.31 18.85 -14.56
N GLN A 214 -18.99 18.26 -15.72
CA GLN A 214 -19.67 18.50 -17.00
C GLN A 214 -20.93 17.63 -17.19
N GLY A 215 -21.28 16.78 -16.22
CA GLY A 215 -22.45 15.90 -16.27
C GLY A 215 -22.21 14.60 -17.04
N ARG A 216 -20.96 14.23 -17.31
CA ARG A 216 -20.68 12.94 -17.93
C ARG A 216 -20.91 11.81 -16.91
N PRO A 217 -21.50 10.68 -17.32
CA PRO A 217 -21.52 9.48 -16.49
C PRO A 217 -20.10 9.03 -16.12
N LEU A 218 -19.94 8.41 -14.94
CA LEU A 218 -18.66 7.93 -14.44
C LEU A 218 -17.89 7.09 -15.46
N THR A 219 -18.56 6.09 -16.07
CA THR A 219 -17.94 5.22 -17.08
C THR A 219 -17.41 6.00 -18.28
N ALA A 220 -18.11 7.07 -18.70
CA ALA A 220 -17.65 7.91 -19.79
C ALA A 220 -16.42 8.76 -19.39
N ALA A 221 -16.42 9.33 -18.18
CA ALA A 221 -15.29 10.09 -17.65
C ALA A 221 -14.04 9.22 -17.46
N LEU A 222 -14.22 7.98 -16.96
CA LEU A 222 -13.15 6.99 -16.84
C LEU A 222 -12.62 6.56 -18.20
N ARG A 223 -13.51 6.24 -19.15
CA ARG A 223 -13.10 5.80 -20.49
C ARG A 223 -12.34 6.89 -21.25
N GLN A 224 -12.76 8.14 -21.12
CA GLN A 224 -12.05 9.27 -21.72
C GLN A 224 -10.64 9.47 -21.12
N THR A 225 -10.46 9.16 -19.84
CA THR A 225 -9.20 9.38 -19.13
C THR A 225 -8.23 8.19 -19.25
N THR A 226 -8.76 6.98 -19.19
CA THR A 226 -7.99 5.73 -19.04
C THR A 226 -8.11 4.79 -20.23
N GLY A 227 -9.09 5.00 -21.11
CA GLY A 227 -9.48 4.06 -22.16
C GLY A 227 -10.39 2.92 -21.67
N LEU A 228 -10.61 2.78 -20.35
CA LEU A 228 -11.29 1.62 -19.75
C LEU A 228 -12.68 1.97 -19.23
N SER A 229 -13.57 0.96 -19.22
CA SER A 229 -14.80 1.00 -18.43
C SER A 229 -14.48 0.81 -16.93
N LEU A 230 -15.45 1.09 -16.04
CA LEU A 230 -15.26 0.82 -14.61
C LEU A 230 -14.93 -0.66 -14.34
N ALA A 231 -15.61 -1.59 -15.02
CA ALA A 231 -15.37 -3.03 -14.85
C ALA A 231 -13.95 -3.45 -15.28
N ALA A 232 -13.48 -3.00 -16.45
CA ALA A 232 -12.13 -3.31 -16.93
C ALA A 232 -11.04 -2.66 -16.05
N LEU A 233 -11.34 -1.50 -15.48
CA LEU A 233 -10.47 -0.79 -14.56
C LEU A 233 -10.39 -1.49 -13.19
N GLU A 234 -11.53 -2.00 -12.70
CA GLU A 234 -11.62 -2.81 -11.49
C GLU A 234 -10.84 -4.12 -11.61
N GLU A 235 -11.00 -4.84 -12.74
CA GLU A 235 -10.24 -6.06 -13.03
C GLU A 235 -8.73 -5.79 -13.01
N ARG A 236 -8.27 -4.79 -13.77
CA ARG A 236 -6.85 -4.44 -13.84
C ARG A 236 -6.29 -3.98 -12.49
N PHE A 237 -7.06 -3.21 -11.73
CA PHE A 237 -6.69 -2.79 -10.38
C PHE A 237 -6.57 -4.00 -9.45
N SER A 238 -7.54 -4.91 -9.49
CA SER A 238 -7.54 -6.12 -8.69
C SER A 238 -6.28 -6.95 -8.95
N ASP A 239 -5.95 -7.22 -10.21
CA ASP A 239 -4.76 -8.01 -10.60
C ASP A 239 -3.45 -7.38 -10.09
N ASP A 240 -3.32 -6.06 -10.21
CA ASP A 240 -2.15 -5.33 -9.73
C ASP A 240 -2.06 -5.34 -8.19
N MET A 241 -3.19 -5.20 -7.49
CA MET A 241 -3.21 -5.31 -6.02
C MET A 241 -2.85 -6.73 -5.56
N HIS A 242 -3.40 -7.77 -6.18
CA HIS A 242 -3.04 -9.16 -5.89
C HIS A 242 -1.54 -9.40 -6.11
N SER A 243 -0.99 -8.91 -7.21
CA SER A 243 0.43 -9.03 -7.50
C SER A 243 1.27 -8.33 -6.43
N ARG A 244 0.97 -7.07 -6.12
CA ARG A 244 1.72 -6.27 -5.13
C ARG A 244 1.69 -6.88 -3.73
N PHE A 245 0.51 -7.24 -3.24
CA PHE A 245 0.37 -7.77 -1.88
C PHE A 245 0.82 -9.23 -1.75
N SER A 246 0.76 -10.03 -2.82
CA SER A 246 1.32 -11.38 -2.83
C SER A 246 2.85 -11.37 -2.72
N TRP A 247 3.55 -10.49 -3.44
CA TRP A 247 5.00 -10.34 -3.29
C TRP A 247 5.40 -9.89 -1.88
N ILE A 248 4.64 -8.97 -1.27
CA ILE A 248 4.85 -8.54 0.11
C ILE A 248 4.69 -9.73 1.08
N ALA A 249 3.67 -10.57 0.88
CA ALA A 249 3.48 -11.76 1.70
C ALA A 249 4.64 -12.75 1.57
N VAL A 250 5.12 -13.02 0.35
CA VAL A 250 6.27 -13.91 0.09
C VAL A 250 7.56 -13.39 0.73
N LEU A 251 7.80 -12.08 0.69
CA LEU A 251 8.96 -11.46 1.36
C LEU A 251 8.82 -11.49 2.88
N GLY A 252 7.60 -11.33 3.41
CA GLY A 252 7.28 -11.34 4.84
C GLY A 252 7.36 -12.71 5.51
N THR A 253 7.13 -13.81 4.80
CA THR A 253 7.08 -15.18 5.37
C THR A 253 8.45 -15.85 5.55
N GLY A 254 9.56 -15.10 5.52
CA GLY A 254 10.91 -15.68 5.64
C GLY A 254 11.36 -16.45 4.39
N GLY A 255 10.65 -16.32 3.27
CA GLY A 255 11.06 -16.90 1.98
C GLY A 255 12.41 -16.35 1.49
N VAL A 256 12.72 -15.10 1.83
CA VAL A 256 14.04 -14.48 1.59
C VAL A 256 15.14 -15.19 2.39
N LEU A 257 14.87 -15.55 3.66
CA LEU A 257 15.82 -16.28 4.49
C LEU A 257 16.12 -17.66 3.88
N TRP A 258 15.08 -18.43 3.54
CA TRP A 258 15.25 -19.73 2.91
C TRP A 258 15.88 -19.64 1.51
N GLY A 259 15.57 -18.58 0.74
CA GLY A 259 16.20 -18.29 -0.53
C GLY A 259 17.71 -18.00 -0.40
N LEU A 260 18.12 -17.22 0.60
CA LEU A 260 19.52 -16.96 0.92
C LEU A 260 20.24 -18.22 1.43
N VAL A 261 19.58 -19.03 2.26
CA VAL A 261 20.11 -20.33 2.72
C VAL A 261 20.34 -21.28 1.53
N ALA A 262 19.36 -21.39 0.62
CA ALA A 262 19.48 -22.21 -0.57
C ALA A 262 20.60 -21.74 -1.50
N LEU A 263 20.73 -20.42 -1.69
CA LEU A 263 21.82 -19.82 -2.47
C LEU A 263 23.19 -20.12 -1.84
N GLY A 264 23.33 -19.93 -0.53
CA GLY A 264 24.54 -20.25 0.22
C GLY A 264 24.92 -21.74 0.12
N ALA A 265 23.94 -22.64 0.26
CA ALA A 265 24.15 -24.08 0.09
C ALA A 265 24.60 -24.43 -1.34
N GLY A 266 24.00 -23.81 -2.37
CA GLY A 266 24.39 -23.97 -3.77
C GLY A 266 25.82 -23.52 -4.05
N VAL A 267 26.20 -22.33 -3.56
CA VAL A 267 27.58 -21.82 -3.65
C VAL A 267 28.55 -22.75 -2.92
N GLY A 268 28.19 -23.22 -1.72
CA GLY A 268 28.98 -24.17 -0.94
C GLY A 268 29.20 -25.49 -1.68
N LEU A 269 28.17 -26.04 -2.32
CA LEU A 269 28.28 -27.26 -3.13
C LEU A 269 29.18 -27.07 -4.36
N VAL A 270 29.05 -25.94 -5.06
CA VAL A 270 29.92 -25.61 -6.20
C VAL A 270 31.37 -25.45 -5.74
N ALA A 271 31.60 -24.71 -4.65
CA ALA A 271 32.94 -24.55 -4.07
C ALA A 271 33.54 -25.88 -3.62
N ARG A 272 32.74 -26.76 -2.98
CA ARG A 272 33.15 -28.10 -2.58
C ARG A 272 33.51 -28.96 -3.79
N ARG A 273 32.68 -28.96 -4.83
CA ARG A 273 32.96 -29.69 -6.09
C ARG A 273 34.24 -29.19 -6.76
N ARG A 274 34.46 -27.87 -6.79
CA ARG A 274 35.70 -27.28 -7.31
C ARG A 274 36.91 -27.71 -6.50
N ARG A 275 36.85 -27.66 -5.16
CA ARG A 275 37.93 -28.10 -4.26
C ARG A 275 38.24 -29.59 -4.43
N GLN A 276 37.22 -30.44 -4.54
CA GLN A 276 37.39 -31.88 -4.78
C GLN A 276 38.09 -32.16 -6.12
N LYS A 277 37.66 -31.49 -7.21
CA LYS A 277 38.34 -31.62 -8.51
C LYS A 277 39.81 -31.19 -8.46
N MET A 278 40.11 -30.08 -7.79
CA MET A 278 41.50 -29.60 -7.61
C MET A 278 42.34 -30.54 -6.74
N ALA A 279 41.75 -31.19 -5.73
CA ALA A 279 42.43 -32.17 -4.90
C ALA A 279 42.77 -33.46 -5.66
N VAL A 280 41.85 -33.95 -6.50
CA VAL A 280 42.10 -35.11 -7.37
C VAL A 280 43.17 -34.78 -8.42
N ALA A 281 43.10 -33.61 -9.07
CA ALA A 281 44.13 -33.19 -10.03
C ALA A 281 45.54 -33.12 -9.39
N ARG A 282 45.65 -32.67 -8.13
CA ARG A 282 46.92 -32.68 -7.39
C ARG A 282 47.41 -34.09 -7.05
N MET A 283 46.52 -35.06 -6.86
CA MET A 283 46.89 -36.46 -6.62
C MET A 283 47.38 -37.14 -7.92
N ASP A 284 46.80 -36.78 -9.06
CA ASP A 284 47.27 -37.23 -10.38
C ASP A 284 48.67 -36.65 -10.69
N ASP A 285 48.92 -35.38 -10.34
CA ASP A 285 50.25 -34.76 -10.47
C ASP A 285 51.28 -35.35 -9.50
N ALA A 286 50.86 -35.76 -8.29
CA ALA A 286 51.73 -36.39 -7.29
C ALA A 286 51.99 -37.89 -7.54
N GLY A 287 51.19 -38.54 -8.39
CA GLY A 287 51.29 -39.95 -8.76
C GLY A 287 52.31 -40.27 -9.85
N GLY A 288 53.00 -39.25 -10.38
CA GLY A 288 53.99 -39.37 -11.46
C GLY A 288 55.45 -39.60 -11.04
N VAL A 289 55.71 -40.13 -9.82
CA VAL A 289 57.07 -40.49 -9.39
C VAL A 289 57.16 -41.99 -9.15
N GLN A 290 57.75 -42.69 -10.12
CA GLN A 290 58.24 -44.06 -9.99
C GLN A 290 59.10 -44.18 -8.74
N THR A 291 58.57 -44.77 -7.68
CA THR A 291 59.41 -45.26 -6.58
C THR A 291 60.04 -46.58 -7.03
N GLN A 292 61.24 -46.48 -7.60
CA GLN A 292 62.11 -47.63 -7.82
C GLN A 292 62.35 -48.34 -6.46
N MET A 293 61.77 -49.52 -6.33
CA MET A 293 61.98 -50.40 -5.18
C MET A 293 63.39 -51.00 -5.26
N ARG A 294 64.40 -50.31 -4.69
CA ARG A 294 65.71 -50.93 -4.39
C ARG A 294 65.56 -51.77 -3.11
N PRO A 295 65.89 -53.07 -3.14
CA PRO A 295 65.72 -53.93 -1.97
C PRO A 295 66.76 -53.59 -0.90
N ARG A 296 66.30 -53.35 0.33
CA ARG A 296 67.14 -53.39 1.54
C ARG A 296 66.70 -54.54 2.46
N PRO A 297 67.66 -55.20 3.13
CA PRO A 297 67.50 -56.55 3.64
C PRO A 297 66.61 -56.63 4.88
N ARG A 298 65.89 -57.77 4.98
CA ARG A 298 65.05 -58.17 6.11
C ARG A 298 65.85 -58.21 7.41
N SER A 299 65.56 -57.31 8.35
CA SER A 299 65.93 -57.47 9.76
C SER A 299 64.70 -57.92 10.57
N GLY A 300 64.68 -59.22 10.88
CA GLY A 300 63.63 -59.87 11.67
C GLY A 300 63.73 -59.56 13.16
N ARG A 301 63.29 -58.37 13.60
CA ARG A 301 63.25 -58.04 15.04
C ARG A 301 62.09 -57.16 15.52
N GLY A 302 61.18 -56.69 14.65
CA GLY A 302 60.02 -55.89 15.08
C GLY A 302 58.75 -56.68 15.41
N ARG A 303 58.59 -57.88 14.84
CA ARG A 303 57.32 -58.64 14.91
C ARG A 303 57.06 -59.31 16.27
N ARG A 304 58.06 -59.40 17.15
CA ARG A 304 57.92 -59.98 18.51
C ARG A 304 57.56 -58.97 19.59
N ILE A 305 57.70 -57.66 19.33
CA ILE A 305 57.39 -56.62 20.32
C ILE A 305 55.90 -56.24 20.24
N VAL A 306 55.35 -56.14 19.02
CA VAL A 306 53.95 -55.73 18.81
C VAL A 306 52.93 -56.83 19.17
N LEU A 307 53.31 -58.11 19.10
CA LEU A 307 52.41 -59.23 19.45
C LEU A 307 52.43 -59.60 20.95
N ARG A 308 53.26 -58.93 21.76
CA ARG A 308 53.31 -59.13 23.23
C ARG A 308 52.49 -58.07 24.00
N GLU A 309 52.31 -56.89 23.42
CA GLU A 309 51.50 -55.80 24.00
C GLU A 309 49.98 -55.94 23.73
N ALA A 310 49.57 -56.79 22.77
CA ALA A 310 48.16 -56.95 22.39
C ALA A 310 47.41 -58.08 23.14
N GLY A 311 48.00 -58.66 24.19
CA GLY A 311 47.28 -59.53 25.14
C GLY A 311 46.67 -60.83 24.60
N MET A 312 47.05 -61.28 23.39
CA MET A 312 46.53 -62.52 22.79
C MET A 312 47.56 -63.63 22.78
N ASP A 313 47.99 -64.02 23.99
CA ASP A 313 48.82 -65.19 24.24
C ASP A 313 48.15 -66.04 25.33
N THR A 314 47.23 -66.92 24.94
CA THR A 314 47.09 -68.23 25.60
C THR A 314 46.56 -69.27 24.59
N PRO A 315 47.19 -70.44 24.49
CA PRO A 315 46.72 -71.54 23.65
C PRO A 315 45.84 -72.53 24.44
N ARG A 316 44.90 -73.15 23.71
CA ARG A 316 44.40 -74.56 23.79
C ARG A 316 42.87 -74.68 23.86
N PRO A 317 42.28 -75.85 23.50
CA PRO A 317 42.69 -76.86 22.50
C PRO A 317 41.55 -77.27 21.55
N ARG A 318 41.92 -78.10 20.56
CA ARG A 318 41.16 -78.62 19.42
C ARG A 318 39.91 -79.46 19.77
N GLU A 319 38.92 -79.35 18.87
CA GLU A 319 38.05 -80.40 18.27
C GLU A 319 37.41 -81.46 19.19
N SER A 320 36.13 -81.82 19.11
CA SER A 320 35.30 -82.02 17.93
C SER A 320 33.86 -82.41 18.32
N SER A 321 32.91 -82.01 17.46
CA SER A 321 31.80 -82.81 16.92
C SER A 321 30.56 -83.18 17.76
N ARG A 322 29.43 -83.03 17.05
CA ARG A 322 28.12 -83.75 17.17
C ARG A 322 27.26 -83.35 18.38
N SER A 323 25.95 -83.20 18.31
CA SER A 323 24.93 -83.36 17.25
C SER A 323 23.56 -83.09 17.89
N ARG A 324 22.53 -82.77 17.08
CA ARG A 324 21.08 -82.98 17.32
C ARG A 324 20.40 -82.08 18.38
N GLU A 325 19.45 -81.25 17.95
CA GLU A 325 17.98 -81.47 17.76
C GLU A 325 17.17 -81.13 19.03
N GLU A 326 16.28 -80.16 18.85
CA GLU A 326 14.96 -79.92 19.45
C GLU A 326 14.62 -80.60 20.78
N THR A 327 14.39 -79.81 21.83
CA THR A 327 13.06 -79.43 22.35
C THR A 327 13.19 -78.43 23.50
#